data_AF-A0A009Q7Y6-F1
#
_entry.id   AF-A0A009Q7Y6-F1
#
_cell.length_a   1.000
_cell.length_b   1.000
_cell.length_c   1.000
_cell.angle_alpha   90.00
_cell.angle_beta   90.00
_cell.angle_gamma   90.00
#
_symmetry.space_group_name_H-M   'P 1'
#
loop_
_entity.id
_entity.type
_entity.pdbx_description
1 polymer ?
#
loop_
_entity_poly.entity_id
_entity_poly.type
_entity_poly.pdbx_seq_one_letter_code
_entity_poly.pdbx_strand_id
1 'polypeptide(L)'
;MPWTLSFDGGQNVLSTQRRMIGGASTTEYIPYNLYSDTGRATAIGVATTAYSGTGTGNVQTVNVYGRIPAGTTLPSAGSYVDTVTVTVTY
;
A
#
# COMPACT_ATOMS: atom_id res chain seq x y z
N MET A 1 -12.69 -11.14 19.73
CA MET A 1 -11.85 -11.92 18.81
C MET A 1 -10.71 -11.03 18.34
N PRO A 2 -9.45 -11.48 18.43
CA PRO A 2 -8.34 -10.74 17.84
C PRO A 2 -8.51 -10.68 16.32
N TRP A 3 -7.96 -9.65 15.68
CA TRP A 3 -7.86 -9.59 14.23
C TRP A 3 -6.51 -9.00 13.80
N THR A 4 -6.09 -9.30 12.58
CA THR A 4 -4.91 -8.71 11.94
C THR A 4 -5.20 -8.27 10.52
N LEU A 5 -4.43 -7.30 10.02
CA LEU A 5 -4.44 -6.86 8.63
C LEU A 5 -3.06 -7.02 8.01
N SER A 6 -2.99 -7.62 6.83
CA SER A 6 -1.82 -7.63 5.97
C SER A 6 -2.14 -7.07 4.59
N PHE A 7 -1.14 -6.49 3.94
CA PHE A 7 -1.29 -5.79 2.66
C PHE A 7 -0.34 -6.42 1.65
N ASP A 8 -0.82 -6.77 0.45
CA ASP A 8 0.04 -7.31 -0.61
C ASP A 8 0.90 -6.22 -1.28
N GLY A 9 1.61 -6.58 -2.35
CA GLY A 9 2.49 -5.69 -3.09
C GLY A 9 1.80 -4.81 -4.14
N GLY A 10 0.49 -4.97 -4.32
CA GLY A 10 -0.21 -4.51 -5.51
C GLY A 10 0.04 -5.40 -6.73
N GLN A 11 -0.60 -5.05 -7.86
CA GLN A 11 -0.51 -5.81 -9.12
C GLN A 11 0.84 -5.64 -9.83
N ASN A 12 1.58 -4.57 -9.51
CA ASN A 12 2.80 -4.18 -10.25
C ASN A 12 4.06 -4.13 -9.36
N VAL A 13 4.06 -4.90 -8.27
CA VAL A 13 5.17 -4.95 -7.31
C VAL A 13 6.49 -5.32 -7.99
N LEU A 14 7.58 -4.66 -7.60
CA LEU A 14 8.95 -5.06 -7.92
C LEU A 14 9.65 -5.44 -6.62
N SER A 15 9.81 -6.75 -6.39
CA SER A 15 10.25 -7.29 -5.09
C SER A 15 9.33 -6.81 -3.96
N THR A 16 9.76 -5.87 -3.12
CA THR A 16 8.96 -5.25 -2.05
C THR A 16 8.46 -3.84 -2.38
N GLN A 17 8.87 -3.26 -3.51
CA GLN A 17 8.47 -1.93 -3.91
C GLN A 17 7.15 -1.98 -4.67
N ARG A 18 6.09 -1.41 -4.08
CA ARG A 18 4.82 -1.19 -4.79
C ARG A 18 5.00 -0.12 -5.85
N ARG A 19 4.33 -0.26 -6.99
CA ARG A 19 4.41 0.68 -8.12
C ARG A 19 3.05 0.81 -8.81
N MET A 20 2.72 2.02 -9.25
CA MET A 20 1.59 2.24 -10.15
C MET A 20 2.07 2.20 -11.59
N ILE A 21 1.26 1.67 -12.51
CA ILE A 21 1.58 1.56 -13.95
C ILE A 21 0.74 2.53 -14.79
N GLY A 22 1.34 3.15 -15.80
CA GLY A 22 0.71 4.16 -16.67
C GLY A 22 -0.29 3.61 -17.70
N GLY A 23 -0.77 2.38 -17.50
CA GLY A 23 -1.57 1.62 -18.45
C GLY A 23 -0.98 0.24 -18.73
N ALA A 24 -1.83 -0.72 -19.11
CA ALA A 24 -1.51 -2.15 -19.16
C ALA A 24 -0.39 -2.54 -20.16
N SER A 25 -0.09 -1.71 -21.14
CA SER A 25 0.92 -1.98 -22.19
C SER A 25 2.16 -1.09 -22.08
N THR A 26 2.31 -0.35 -20.99
CA THR A 26 3.45 0.56 -20.76
C THR A 26 4.53 -0.11 -19.92
N THR A 27 5.74 0.45 -19.96
CA THR A 27 6.82 0.11 -19.01
C THR A 27 7.11 1.25 -18.05
N GLU A 28 6.19 2.22 -17.97
CA GLU A 28 6.30 3.38 -17.11
C GLU A 28 5.68 3.07 -15.75
N TYR A 29 6.47 3.25 -14.69
CA TYR A 29 6.06 2.95 -13.33
C TYR A 29 6.37 4.12 -12.39
N ILE A 30 5.47 4.35 -11.43
CA ILE A 30 5.69 5.29 -10.33
C ILE A 30 5.74 4.50 -9.01
N PRO A 31 6.89 4.42 -8.31
CA PRO A 31 6.97 3.76 -7.03
C PRO A 31 6.17 4.53 -5.96
N TYR A 32 5.56 3.79 -5.04
CA TYR A 32 4.92 4.35 -3.86
C TYR A 32 5.06 3.42 -2.66
N ASN A 33 4.97 4.00 -1.47
CA ASN A 33 4.98 3.27 -0.21
C ASN A 33 3.71 3.60 0.58
N LEU A 34 3.28 2.65 1.41
CA LEU A 34 2.16 2.80 2.33
C LEU A 34 2.67 2.88 3.76
N TYR A 35 2.01 3.67 4.59
CA TYR A 35 2.38 3.93 5.98
C TYR A 35 1.17 3.92 6.90
N SER A 36 1.38 3.61 8.17
CA SER A 36 0.32 3.55 9.18
C SER A 36 0.12 4.84 9.98
N ASP A 37 1.06 5.78 9.88
CA ASP A 37 1.02 7.06 10.57
C ASP A 37 1.02 8.26 9.61
N THR A 38 0.50 9.39 10.10
CA THR A 38 0.37 10.64 9.34
C THR A 38 1.73 11.20 8.88
N GLY A 39 2.79 10.97 9.66
CA GLY A 39 4.16 11.38 9.36
C GLY A 39 4.84 10.52 8.30
N ARG A 40 4.24 9.38 7.92
CA ARG A 40 4.83 8.36 7.03
C ARG A 40 6.18 7.84 7.56
N ALA A 41 6.26 7.58 8.87
CA ALA A 41 7.45 7.05 9.53
C ALA A 41 7.44 5.51 9.62
N THR A 42 6.27 4.90 9.78
CA THR A 42 6.06 3.46 9.96
C THR A 42 5.53 2.85 8.67
N ALA A 43 6.41 2.16 7.94
CA ALA A 43 6.06 1.55 6.66
C ALA A 43 5.15 0.32 6.85
N ILE A 44 4.16 0.19 5.96
CA ILE A 44 3.36 -1.01 5.79
C ILE A 44 4.07 -1.89 4.76
N GLY A 45 4.73 -2.94 5.24
CA GLY A 45 5.42 -3.91 4.40
C GLY A 45 4.49 -4.70 3.48
N VAL A 46 5.10 -5.36 2.49
CA VAL A 46 4.41 -6.27 1.58
C VAL A 46 4.28 -7.65 2.24
N ALA A 47 3.07 -8.18 2.27
CA ALA A 47 2.72 -9.49 2.84
C ALA A 47 3.12 -9.63 4.34
N THR A 48 3.22 -8.52 5.06
CA THR A 48 3.47 -8.49 6.51
C THR A 48 2.24 -8.01 7.26
N THR A 49 2.00 -8.53 8.46
CA THR A 49 1.00 -7.99 9.37
C THR A 49 1.35 -6.55 9.74
N ALA A 50 0.49 -5.61 9.37
CA ALA A 50 0.69 -4.18 9.59
C ALA A 50 -0.18 -3.63 10.73
N TYR A 51 -1.32 -4.28 10.98
CA TYR A 51 -2.22 -3.94 12.08
C TYR A 51 -2.65 -5.19 12.81
N SER A 52 -2.90 -5.02 14.10
CA SER A 52 -3.62 -5.98 14.92
C SER A 52 -4.57 -5.24 15.85
N GLY A 53 -5.63 -5.91 16.26
CA GLY A 53 -6.61 -5.36 17.17
C GLY A 53 -7.51 -6.43 17.75
N THR A 54 -8.50 -5.99 18.51
CA THR A 54 -9.56 -6.85 19.04
C THR A 54 -10.89 -6.30 18.58
N GLY A 55 -11.74 -7.16 18.03
CA GLY A 55 -13.10 -6.81 17.62
C GLY A 55 -13.94 -6.37 18.82
N THR A 56 -14.50 -5.17 18.75
CA THR A 56 -15.28 -4.54 19.83
C THR A 56 -16.79 -4.57 19.59
N GLY A 57 -17.24 -5.08 18.44
CA GLY A 57 -18.63 -5.02 18.00
C GLY A 57 -19.05 -3.65 17.43
N ASN A 58 -18.16 -2.65 17.43
CA ASN A 58 -18.35 -1.34 16.81
C ASN A 58 -17.45 -1.19 15.57
N VAL A 59 -17.69 -0.16 14.76
CA VAL A 59 -16.82 0.19 13.61
C VAL A 59 -15.42 0.53 14.12
N GLN A 60 -14.40 -0.08 13.50
CA GLN A 60 -12.98 0.19 13.76
C GLN A 60 -12.34 0.74 12.48
N THR A 61 -11.86 1.98 12.53
CA THR A 61 -11.22 2.65 11.39
C THR A 61 -9.71 2.40 11.41
N VAL A 62 -9.16 2.01 10.26
CA VAL A 62 -7.71 1.88 10.02
C VAL A 62 -7.31 2.85 8.93
N ASN A 63 -6.38 3.76 9.24
CA ASN A 63 -5.91 4.78 8.30
C ASN A 63 -4.63 4.31 7.61
N VAL A 64 -4.55 4.48 6.29
CA VAL A 64 -3.36 4.15 5.48
C VAL A 64 -2.95 5.38 4.69
N TYR A 65 -1.66 5.68 4.70
CA TYR A 65 -1.10 6.87 4.07
C TYR A 65 -0.16 6.47 2.93
N GLY A 66 -0.47 6.89 1.71
CA GLY A 66 0.40 6.68 0.55
C GLY A 66 1.44 7.80 0.37
N ARG A 67 2.62 7.46 -0.15
CA ARG A 67 3.63 8.46 -0.55
C ARG A 67 4.47 7.96 -1.73
N ILE A 68 4.65 8.82 -2.73
CA ILE A 68 5.69 8.67 -3.75
C ILE A 68 7.02 9.14 -3.13
N PRO A 69 8.10 8.33 -3.15
CA PRO A 69 9.40 8.72 -2.60
C PRO A 69 9.90 10.05 -3.19
N ALA A 70 10.50 10.90 -2.34
CA ALA A 70 11.11 12.14 -2.79
C ALA A 70 12.25 11.86 -3.78
N GLY A 71 12.39 12.70 -4.81
CA GLY A 71 13.40 12.52 -5.86
C GLY A 71 13.04 11.45 -6.91
N THR A 72 11.83 10.89 -6.87
CA THR A 72 11.32 10.02 -7.94
C THR A 72 11.21 10.82 -9.24
N THR A 73 11.99 10.44 -10.27
CA THR A 73 11.79 10.95 -11.63
C THR A 73 10.44 10.47 -12.14
N LEU A 74 9.55 11.40 -12.47
CA LEU A 74 8.22 11.06 -12.97
C LEU A 74 8.27 10.75 -14.47
N PRO A 75 7.56 9.71 -14.93
CA PRO A 75 7.41 9.37 -16.34
C PRO A 75 6.48 10.36 -17.06
N SER A 76 6.08 10.02 -18.30
CA SER A 76 5.14 10.81 -19.09
C SER A 76 3.85 11.13 -18.33
N ALA A 77 3.23 12.26 -18.65
CA ALA A 77 1.98 12.64 -18.01
C ALA A 77 0.85 11.66 -18.36
N GLY A 78 0.13 11.18 -17.36
CA GLY A 78 -0.95 10.22 -17.52
C GLY A 78 -1.46 9.67 -16.19
N SER A 79 -2.44 8.77 -16.26
CA SER A 79 -2.99 8.09 -15.07
C SER A 79 -2.17 6.85 -14.75
N TYR A 80 -1.68 6.75 -13.51
CA TYR A 80 -0.97 5.59 -13.00
C TYR A 80 -1.82 4.90 -11.94
N VAL A 81 -2.06 3.60 -12.09
CA VAL A 81 -2.95 2.84 -11.19
C VAL A 81 -2.23 1.61 -10.66
N ASP A 82 -2.56 1.24 -9.43
CA ASP A 82 -2.24 -0.05 -8.81
C ASP A 82 -3.42 -0.51 -7.94
N THR A 83 -3.54 -1.81 -7.69
CA THR A 83 -4.57 -2.38 -6.80
C THR A 83 -3.90 -3.20 -5.73
N VAL A 84 -4.00 -2.76 -4.47
CA VAL A 84 -3.48 -3.47 -3.30
C VAL A 84 -4.59 -4.26 -2.63
N THR A 85 -4.35 -5.54 -2.39
CA THR A 85 -5.27 -6.40 -1.62
C THR A 85 -4.94 -6.30 -0.14
N VAL A 86 -5.98 -6.14 0.69
CA VAL A 86 -5.88 -6.18 2.15
C VAL A 86 -6.54 -7.46 2.65
N THR A 87 -5.78 -8.27 3.37
CA THR A 87 -6.26 -9.52 3.98
C THR A 87 -6.56 -9.29 5.44
N VAL A 88 -7.76 -9.68 5.87
CA VAL A 88 -8.19 -9.66 7.27
C VAL A 88 -8.18 -11.08 7.82
N THR A 89 -7.57 -11.29 8.98
CA THR A 89 -7.57 -12.58 9.71
C THR A 89 -8.17 -12.36 11.09
N TYR A 90 -8.97 -13.30 11.62
CA TYR A 90 -9.63 -13.24 12.94
C TYR A 90 -9.76 -14.61 13.61
#